data_AF-A0A841WPY7-F1
#
_entry.id   AF-A0A841WPY7-F1
#
_cell.length_a   1.000
_cell.length_b   1.000
_cell.length_c   1.000
_cell.angle_alpha   90.00
_cell.angle_beta   90.00
_cell.angle_gamma   90.00
#
_symmetry.space_group_name_H-M   'P 1'
#
loop_
_entity.id
_entity.type
_entity.pdbx_description
1 polymer ?
#
loop_
_entity_poly.entity_id
_entity_poly.type
_entity_poly.pdbx_seq_one_letter_code
_entity_poly.pdbx_strand_id
1 'polypeptide(L)'
;MSLSDFLALPDVRARFKAEFPKPKFDVKEELLAPAPNGSDVRLVGTAFDYLLRFHIKYQNPHAQESEWIAEYALYYLKKKRKDNLYNQAKRVIDQAHKNYQEFLTNGQLTNELLQSALQLGRLDAIMRVGYIHETWEVINQQDIQDLRSLAPLLKPELFNSSAKIILNPTWPKAAFLVRGADSDLIVDDLLVDFKTVKKLSLERRYLNQLMGYYTLSVIEQMLEKDTVELKRLGIYFSRFGVLYEFNVEEVVNFEAFPKFLEWFIARAQEYSGRTLISLHECAS
;
A
#
# COMPACT_ATOMS: atom_id res chain seq x y z
N MET A 1 -4.99 -0.30 -14.11
CA MET A 1 -6.30 -0.82 -13.67
C MET A 1 -6.08 -1.56 -12.37
N SER A 2 -6.61 -1.01 -11.29
CA SER A 2 -6.44 -1.39 -9.89
C SER A 2 -7.70 -1.01 -9.11
N LEU A 3 -7.79 -1.38 -7.84
CA LEU A 3 -8.84 -0.87 -6.93
C LEU A 3 -8.97 0.65 -7.00
N SER A 4 -7.86 1.39 -7.00
CA SER A 4 -7.87 2.85 -7.07
C SER A 4 -8.50 3.38 -8.36
N ASP A 5 -8.28 2.70 -9.49
CA ASP A 5 -8.90 3.06 -10.77
C ASP A 5 -10.42 2.76 -10.76
N PHE A 6 -10.81 1.63 -10.17
CA PHE A 6 -12.22 1.25 -10.00
C PHE A 6 -12.96 2.24 -9.09
N LEU A 7 -12.37 2.59 -7.95
CA LEU A 7 -12.89 3.57 -7.01
C LEU A 7 -12.91 5.00 -7.56
N ALA A 8 -12.25 5.28 -8.69
CA ALA A 8 -12.30 6.59 -9.33
C ALA A 8 -13.54 6.77 -10.23
N LEU A 9 -14.23 5.68 -10.59
CA LEU A 9 -15.43 5.73 -11.42
C LEU A 9 -16.55 6.56 -10.74
N PRO A 10 -17.24 7.47 -11.46
CA PRO A 10 -18.21 8.37 -10.84
C PRO A 10 -19.33 7.67 -10.07
N ASP A 11 -19.89 6.60 -10.63
CA ASP A 11 -20.95 5.79 -10.02
C ASP A 11 -20.46 5.04 -8.78
N VAL A 12 -19.24 4.48 -8.84
CA VAL A 12 -18.62 3.79 -7.70
C VAL A 12 -18.34 4.78 -6.57
N ARG A 13 -17.78 5.95 -6.88
CA ARG A 13 -17.55 7.02 -5.90
C ARG A 13 -18.84 7.47 -5.22
N ALA A 14 -19.91 7.63 -5.99
CA ALA A 14 -21.21 8.03 -5.48
C ALA A 14 -21.77 6.95 -4.54
N ARG A 15 -21.70 5.67 -4.94
CA ARG A 15 -22.19 4.58 -4.11
C ARG A 15 -21.40 4.44 -2.81
N PHE A 16 -20.06 4.49 -2.86
CA PHE A 16 -19.22 4.48 -1.65
C PHE A 16 -19.51 5.66 -0.71
N LYS A 17 -19.77 6.86 -1.26
CA LYS A 17 -20.12 8.03 -0.45
C LYS A 17 -21.47 7.86 0.26
N ALA A 18 -22.43 7.20 -0.39
CA ALA A 18 -23.75 6.92 0.18
C ALA A 18 -23.71 5.80 1.23
N GLU A 19 -22.90 4.76 0.98
CA GLU A 19 -22.78 3.60 1.85
C GLU A 19 -21.97 3.88 3.12
N PHE A 20 -20.84 4.59 2.98
CA PHE A 20 -19.88 4.76 4.06
C PHE A 20 -19.85 6.22 4.53
N PRO A 21 -20.49 6.56 5.67
CA PRO A 21 -20.32 7.87 6.28
C PRO A 21 -18.85 8.13 6.63
N LYS A 22 -18.47 9.40 6.69
CA LYS A 22 -17.11 9.76 7.11
C LYS A 22 -17.04 9.65 8.63
N PRO A 23 -16.06 8.92 9.19
CA PRO A 23 -15.84 8.92 10.63
C PRO A 23 -15.34 10.30 11.06
N LYS A 24 -15.43 10.57 12.36
CA LYS A 24 -14.99 11.85 12.93
C LYS A 24 -13.46 11.94 12.86
N PHE A 25 -12.96 13.06 12.36
CA PHE A 25 -11.52 13.32 12.25
C PHE A 25 -11.15 14.55 13.06
N ASP A 26 -10.80 14.33 14.34
CA ASP A 26 -10.44 15.38 15.29
C ASP A 26 -8.92 15.49 15.53
N VAL A 27 -8.11 14.78 14.73
CA VAL A 27 -6.66 14.77 14.87
C VAL A 27 -6.11 16.16 14.55
N LYS A 28 -5.36 16.71 15.51
CA LYS A 28 -4.68 17.99 15.39
C LYS A 28 -3.20 17.77 15.65
N GLU A 29 -2.43 17.69 14.58
CA GLU A 29 -0.98 17.54 14.62
C GLU A 29 -0.33 18.53 13.68
N GLU A 30 0.86 18.99 14.06
CA GLU A 30 1.65 19.90 13.25
C GLU A 30 2.40 19.15 12.15
N LEU A 31 2.70 19.85 11.05
CA LEU A 31 3.52 19.30 9.98
C LEU A 31 4.97 19.22 10.46
N LEU A 32 5.44 18.02 10.82
CA LEU A 32 6.77 17.78 11.39
C LEU A 32 7.87 17.75 10.34
N ALA A 33 7.56 17.25 9.14
CA ALA A 33 8.52 17.12 8.04
C ALA A 33 7.99 17.77 6.74
N PRO A 34 8.15 19.09 6.58
CA PRO A 34 7.74 19.78 5.35
C PRO A 34 8.57 19.32 4.16
N ALA A 35 7.91 19.05 3.04
CA ALA A 35 8.60 18.65 1.82
C ALA A 35 9.46 19.80 1.28
N PRO A 36 10.76 19.59 1.03
CA PRO A 36 11.60 20.60 0.44
C PRO A 36 11.20 20.91 -1.02
N ASN A 37 11.53 22.12 -1.46
CA ASN A 37 11.24 22.57 -2.83
C ASN A 37 12.01 21.73 -3.85
N GLY A 38 11.29 21.19 -4.84
CA GLY A 38 11.90 20.38 -5.90
C GLY A 38 11.95 18.88 -5.58
N SER A 39 11.43 18.43 -4.44
CA SER A 39 11.26 17.00 -4.18
C SER A 39 9.99 16.43 -4.83
N ASP A 40 10.10 15.22 -5.36
CA ASP A 40 8.98 14.38 -5.77
C ASP A 40 8.34 13.70 -4.55
N VAL A 41 7.35 14.39 -3.98
CA VAL A 41 6.62 13.90 -2.80
C VAL A 41 5.91 12.57 -3.01
N ARG A 42 5.60 12.19 -4.26
CA ARG A 42 4.96 10.88 -4.54
C ARG A 42 6.01 9.78 -4.42
N LEU A 43 7.16 9.97 -5.06
CA LEU A 43 8.28 9.05 -4.96
C LEU A 43 8.74 8.86 -3.50
N VAL A 44 8.90 9.98 -2.78
CA VAL A 44 9.29 9.95 -1.36
C VAL A 44 8.25 9.20 -0.53
N GLY A 45 6.95 9.36 -0.82
CA GLY A 45 5.90 8.62 -0.12
C GLY A 45 5.99 7.11 -0.32
N THR A 46 6.25 6.64 -1.53
CA THR A 46 6.47 5.21 -1.79
C THR A 46 7.76 4.70 -1.14
N ALA A 47 8.83 5.48 -1.17
CA ALA A 47 10.07 5.11 -0.50
C ALA A 47 9.91 5.06 1.04
N PHE A 48 9.12 5.96 1.61
CA PHE A 48 8.78 5.94 3.03
C PHE A 48 8.05 4.65 3.42
N ASP A 49 7.08 4.21 2.61
CA ASP A 49 6.40 2.93 2.82
C ASP A 49 7.39 1.77 2.90
N TYR A 50 8.30 1.64 1.92
CA TYR A 50 9.36 0.62 1.97
C TYR A 50 10.17 0.69 3.27
N LEU A 51 10.64 1.87 3.66
CA LEU A 51 11.42 2.02 4.89
C LEU A 51 10.62 1.64 6.14
N LEU A 52 9.35 2.01 6.22
CA LEU A 52 8.51 1.69 7.37
C LEU A 52 8.30 0.17 7.46
N ARG A 53 7.97 -0.49 6.35
CA ARG A 53 7.86 -1.96 6.30
C ARG A 53 9.17 -2.65 6.68
N PHE A 54 10.32 -2.12 6.25
CA PHE A 54 11.62 -2.66 6.66
C PHE A 54 11.80 -2.56 8.18
N HIS A 55 11.51 -1.40 8.78
CA HIS A 55 11.61 -1.22 10.23
C HIS A 55 10.64 -2.11 11.01
N ILE A 56 9.40 -2.25 10.53
CA ILE A 56 8.43 -3.16 11.14
C ILE A 56 8.95 -4.60 11.10
N LYS A 57 9.53 -5.05 9.97
CA LYS A 57 10.13 -6.40 9.87
C LYS A 57 11.34 -6.58 10.78
N TYR A 58 12.19 -5.56 10.92
CA TYR A 58 13.33 -5.59 11.84
C TYR A 58 12.89 -5.75 13.29
N GLN A 59 11.88 -5.00 13.72
CA GLN A 59 11.33 -5.10 15.08
C GLN A 59 10.48 -6.36 15.29
N ASN A 60 9.87 -6.87 14.23
CA ASN A 60 8.97 -8.02 14.26
C ASN A 60 9.42 -9.06 13.22
N PRO A 61 10.46 -9.88 13.53
CA PRO A 61 10.98 -10.87 12.58
C PRO A 61 9.93 -11.88 12.10
N HIS A 62 8.85 -12.08 12.86
CA HIS A 62 7.73 -12.95 12.53
C HIS A 62 6.73 -12.34 11.53
N ALA A 63 6.83 -11.04 11.22
CA ALA A 63 5.95 -10.38 10.26
C ALA A 63 6.02 -11.06 8.88
N GLN A 64 4.87 -11.31 8.28
CA GLN A 64 4.74 -11.93 6.97
C GLN A 64 5.02 -10.88 5.88
N GLU A 65 5.95 -11.17 4.98
CA GLU A 65 6.28 -10.28 3.85
C GLU A 65 5.95 -10.98 2.53
N SER A 66 5.52 -10.18 1.55
CA SER A 66 5.39 -10.58 0.15
C SER A 66 6.52 -10.00 -0.68
N GLU A 67 6.65 -10.45 -1.94
CA GLU A 67 7.53 -9.83 -2.93
C GLU A 67 7.30 -8.31 -3.02
N TRP A 68 8.37 -7.58 -3.30
CA TRP A 68 8.27 -6.13 -3.46
C TRP A 68 7.59 -5.81 -4.79
N ILE A 69 6.69 -4.81 -4.80
CA ILE A 69 6.01 -4.42 -6.03
C ILE A 69 7.01 -4.03 -7.15
N ALA A 70 8.13 -3.41 -6.76
CA ALA A 70 9.26 -3.09 -7.63
C ALA A 70 9.83 -4.32 -8.37
N GLU A 71 9.75 -5.53 -7.82
CA GLU A 71 10.26 -6.75 -8.47
C GLU A 71 9.45 -7.15 -9.69
N TYR A 72 8.14 -6.85 -9.68
CA TYR A 72 7.30 -7.07 -10.87
C TYR A 72 7.77 -6.22 -12.07
N ALA A 73 8.54 -5.13 -11.84
CA ALA A 73 9.14 -4.35 -12.92
C ALA A 73 10.03 -5.20 -13.83
N LEU A 74 10.72 -6.19 -13.26
CA LEU A 74 11.56 -7.13 -14.02
C LEU A 74 10.72 -7.96 -14.99
N TYR A 75 9.57 -8.47 -14.54
CA TYR A 75 8.66 -9.21 -15.40
C TYR A 75 8.14 -8.35 -16.55
N TYR A 76 7.73 -7.10 -16.25
CA TYR A 76 7.27 -6.16 -17.27
C TYR A 76 8.35 -5.83 -18.30
N LEU A 77 9.56 -5.50 -17.84
CA LEU A 77 10.71 -5.18 -18.67
C LEU A 77 11.11 -6.33 -19.59
N LYS A 78 11.16 -7.55 -19.05
CA LYS A 78 11.44 -8.77 -19.80
C LYS A 78 10.38 -9.01 -20.88
N LYS A 79 9.09 -8.87 -20.53
CA LYS A 79 7.98 -9.00 -21.49
C LYS A 79 8.04 -7.97 -22.61
N LYS A 80 8.50 -6.75 -22.32
CA LYS A 80 8.70 -5.66 -23.30
C LYS A 80 10.02 -5.75 -24.07
N ARG A 81 10.85 -6.79 -23.83
CA ARG A 81 12.17 -6.98 -24.46
C ARG A 81 13.08 -5.77 -24.30
N LYS A 82 13.10 -5.19 -23.09
CA LYS A 82 13.93 -4.04 -22.72
C LYS A 82 15.15 -4.50 -21.92
N ASP A 83 16.02 -5.29 -22.53
CA ASP A 83 17.07 -6.04 -21.82
C ASP A 83 18.06 -5.15 -21.06
N ASN A 84 18.46 -4.00 -21.61
CA ASN A 84 19.34 -3.07 -20.91
C ASN A 84 18.69 -2.52 -19.63
N LEU A 85 17.43 -2.09 -19.71
CA LEU A 85 16.66 -1.60 -18.56
C LEU A 85 16.38 -2.71 -17.57
N TYR A 86 16.12 -3.94 -18.04
CA TYR A 86 15.98 -5.12 -17.19
C TYR A 86 17.24 -5.37 -16.36
N ASN A 87 18.41 -5.36 -16.99
CA ASN A 87 19.69 -5.59 -16.30
C ASN A 87 20.03 -4.47 -15.31
N GLN A 88 19.65 -3.22 -15.62
CA GLN A 88 19.74 -2.09 -14.69
C GLN A 88 18.80 -2.29 -13.48
N ALA A 89 17.51 -2.52 -13.72
CA ALA A 89 16.52 -2.74 -12.68
C ALA A 89 16.90 -3.91 -11.78
N LYS A 90 17.41 -5.00 -12.36
CA LYS A 90 17.86 -6.18 -11.61
C LYS A 90 19.01 -5.82 -10.66
N ARG A 91 20.02 -5.08 -11.12
CA ARG A 91 21.14 -4.66 -10.26
C ARG A 91 20.67 -3.78 -9.10
N VAL A 92 19.72 -2.88 -9.36
CA VAL A 92 19.11 -2.04 -8.33
C VAL A 92 18.36 -2.88 -7.29
N ILE A 93 17.53 -3.84 -7.73
CA ILE A 93 16.81 -4.74 -6.84
C ILE A 93 17.77 -5.60 -6.02
N ASP A 94 18.78 -6.20 -6.65
CA ASP A 94 19.80 -7.01 -5.97
C ASP A 94 20.53 -6.19 -4.89
N GLN A 95 20.89 -4.93 -5.19
CA GLN A 95 21.53 -4.04 -4.23
C GLN A 95 20.58 -3.60 -3.11
N ALA A 96 19.31 -3.34 -3.42
CA ALA A 96 18.29 -3.01 -2.43
C ALA A 96 18.06 -4.17 -1.46
N HIS A 97 18.01 -5.40 -1.96
CA HIS A 97 17.98 -6.61 -1.12
C HIS A 97 19.19 -6.70 -0.20
N LYS A 98 20.41 -6.49 -0.72
CA LYS A 98 21.61 -6.50 0.12
C LYS A 98 21.53 -5.48 1.26
N ASN A 99 21.15 -4.24 0.95
CA ASN A 99 21.02 -3.17 1.94
C ASN A 99 19.90 -3.47 2.96
N TYR A 100 18.79 -4.06 2.50
CA TYR A 100 17.70 -4.50 3.36
C TYR A 100 18.14 -5.61 4.32
N GLN A 101 18.84 -6.62 3.84
CA GLN A 101 19.35 -7.72 4.69
C GLN A 101 20.37 -7.22 5.73
N GLU A 102 21.23 -6.28 5.33
CA GLU A 102 22.14 -5.62 6.27
C GLU A 102 21.37 -4.84 7.35
N PHE A 103 20.33 -4.10 6.95
CA PHE A 103 19.44 -3.41 7.89
C PHE A 103 18.71 -4.37 8.83
N LEU A 104 18.17 -5.49 8.34
CA LEU A 104 17.54 -6.50 9.20
C LEU A 104 18.53 -7.09 10.23
N THR A 105 19.83 -7.03 9.96
CA THR A 105 20.87 -7.53 10.86
C THR A 105 21.25 -6.50 11.93
N ASN A 106 21.41 -5.22 11.55
CA ASN A 106 22.04 -4.21 12.39
C ASN A 106 21.11 -3.04 12.80
N GLY A 107 19.92 -2.94 12.21
CA GLY A 107 18.95 -1.86 12.45
C GLY A 107 19.40 -0.48 11.97
N GLN A 108 20.50 -0.36 11.22
CA GLN A 108 21.10 0.92 10.85
C GLN A 108 20.50 1.49 9.57
N LEU A 109 19.86 2.65 9.68
CA LEU A 109 19.34 3.39 8.55
C LEU A 109 20.46 4.15 7.82
N THR A 110 21.07 3.52 6.83
CA THR A 110 22.19 4.09 6.04
C THR A 110 21.70 4.92 4.85
N ASN A 111 22.60 5.72 4.26
CA ASN A 111 22.29 6.50 3.05
C ASN A 111 21.98 5.60 1.86
N GLU A 112 22.66 4.47 1.80
CA GLU A 112 22.51 3.44 0.78
C GLU A 112 21.11 2.81 0.88
N LEU A 113 20.60 2.56 2.10
CA LEU A 113 19.23 2.07 2.29
C LEU A 113 18.17 3.10 1.88
N LEU A 114 18.37 4.38 2.22
CA LEU A 114 17.48 5.46 1.78
C LEU A 114 17.46 5.56 0.24
N GLN A 115 18.61 5.46 -0.39
CA GLN A 115 18.73 5.46 -1.85
C GLN A 115 18.04 4.24 -2.46
N SER A 116 18.22 3.05 -1.88
CA SER A 116 17.53 1.84 -2.31
C SER A 116 16.01 1.99 -2.23
N ALA A 117 15.47 2.53 -1.13
CA ALA A 117 14.03 2.76 -1.00
C ALA A 117 13.48 3.71 -2.09
N LEU A 118 14.21 4.78 -2.42
CA LEU A 118 13.85 5.68 -3.52
C LEU A 118 13.92 4.98 -4.88
N GLN A 119 14.93 4.16 -5.12
CA GLN A 119 15.04 3.42 -6.37
C GLN A 119 13.94 2.37 -6.53
N LEU A 120 13.57 1.66 -5.46
CA LEU A 120 12.42 0.76 -5.42
C LEU A 120 11.13 1.51 -5.75
N GLY A 121 10.90 2.69 -5.15
CA GLY A 121 9.75 3.53 -5.45
C GLY A 121 9.63 3.93 -6.93
N ARG A 122 10.76 4.13 -7.63
CA ARG A 122 10.75 4.39 -9.08
C ARG A 122 10.37 3.16 -9.90
N LEU A 123 10.90 1.99 -9.55
CA LEU A 123 10.52 0.72 -10.19
C LEU A 123 9.03 0.41 -9.98
N ASP A 124 8.49 0.76 -8.82
CA ASP A 124 7.06 0.72 -8.53
C ASP A 124 6.24 1.60 -9.49
N ALA A 125 6.66 2.86 -9.66
CA ALA A 125 6.01 3.79 -10.57
C ALA A 125 6.05 3.28 -12.02
N ILE A 126 7.16 2.67 -12.44
CA ILE A 126 7.29 2.03 -13.75
C ILE A 126 6.25 0.93 -13.92
N MET A 127 6.06 0.08 -12.91
CA MET A 127 5.03 -0.96 -12.95
C MET A 127 3.61 -0.42 -13.05
N ARG A 128 3.33 0.65 -12.30
CA ARG A 128 1.97 1.21 -12.20
C ARG A 128 1.59 2.08 -13.41
N VAL A 129 2.56 2.79 -14.00
CA VAL A 129 2.31 3.75 -15.10
C VAL A 129 2.75 3.21 -16.47
N GLY A 130 3.64 2.23 -16.51
CA GLY A 130 4.11 1.59 -17.74
C GLY A 130 5.14 2.40 -18.55
N TYR A 131 5.67 3.49 -17.98
CA TYR A 131 6.63 4.39 -18.63
C TYR A 131 7.97 4.45 -17.87
N ILE A 132 9.08 4.40 -18.61
CA ILE A 132 10.45 4.40 -18.06
C ILE A 132 11.24 5.52 -18.73
N HIS A 133 11.70 6.49 -17.94
CA HIS A 133 12.70 7.46 -18.39
C HIS A 133 14.09 6.83 -18.38
N GLU A 134 14.93 7.18 -19.36
CA GLU A 134 16.29 6.63 -19.50
C GLU A 134 17.21 6.95 -18.31
N THR A 135 16.87 7.94 -17.48
CA THR A 135 17.62 8.36 -16.28
C THR A 135 16.96 7.95 -14.97
N TRP A 136 16.13 6.91 -14.98
CA TRP A 136 15.36 6.47 -13.80
C TRP A 136 16.23 6.06 -12.59
N GLU A 137 17.51 5.75 -12.76
CA GLU A 137 18.41 5.43 -11.63
C GLU A 137 18.86 6.68 -10.85
N VAL A 138 18.80 7.87 -11.46
CA VAL A 138 19.37 9.11 -10.90
C VAL A 138 18.43 9.74 -9.89
N ILE A 139 18.64 9.46 -8.61
CA ILE A 139 17.83 10.04 -7.52
C ILE A 139 18.19 11.52 -7.31
N ASN A 140 17.18 12.37 -7.20
CA ASN A 140 17.36 13.79 -6.87
C ASN A 140 17.80 13.90 -5.40
N GLN A 141 18.83 14.70 -5.13
CA GLN A 141 19.30 14.96 -3.76
C GLN A 141 18.19 15.50 -2.85
N GLN A 142 17.25 16.25 -3.43
CA GLN A 142 16.13 16.78 -2.68
C GLN A 142 15.16 15.70 -2.19
N ASP A 143 15.03 14.59 -2.92
CA ASP A 143 14.24 13.42 -2.51
C ASP A 143 14.92 12.66 -1.38
N ILE A 144 16.26 12.55 -1.43
CA ILE A 144 17.06 11.95 -0.35
C ILE A 144 16.93 12.78 0.92
N GLN A 145 17.04 14.11 0.81
CA GLN A 145 16.86 15.03 1.95
C GLN A 145 15.45 14.92 2.54
N ASP A 146 14.43 14.86 1.68
CA ASP A 146 13.03 14.72 2.12
C ASP A 146 12.82 13.39 2.86
N LEU A 147 13.21 12.25 2.26
CA LEU A 147 13.07 10.95 2.90
C LEU A 147 13.85 10.85 4.21
N ARG A 148 15.06 11.43 4.26
CA ARG A 148 15.85 11.51 5.49
C ARG A 148 15.13 12.32 6.58
N SER A 149 14.44 13.40 6.21
CA SER A 149 13.66 14.20 7.17
C SER A 149 12.46 13.44 7.72
N LEU A 150 11.93 12.45 6.99
CA LEU A 150 10.85 11.58 7.44
C LEU A 150 11.32 10.40 8.28
N ALA A 151 12.59 10.02 8.23
CA ALA A 151 13.10 8.85 8.95
C ALA A 151 12.81 8.85 10.47
N PRO A 152 12.94 9.98 11.21
CA PRO A 152 12.57 10.02 12.62
C PRO A 152 11.07 9.80 12.88
N LEU A 153 10.23 9.90 11.84
CA LEU A 153 8.78 9.76 11.89
C LEU A 153 8.32 8.37 11.41
N LEU A 154 9.20 7.38 11.31
CA LEU A 154 8.79 6.01 10.96
C LEU A 154 7.91 5.40 12.06
N LYS A 155 8.26 5.61 13.34
CA LYS A 155 7.53 5.12 14.51
C LYS A 155 7.05 3.65 14.40
N PRO A 156 7.93 2.70 14.03
CA PRO A 156 7.55 1.29 13.86
C PRO A 156 6.97 0.66 15.14
N GLU A 157 7.26 1.23 16.31
CA GLU A 157 6.72 0.82 17.60
C GLU A 157 5.20 0.92 17.70
N LEU A 158 4.56 1.75 16.87
CA LEU A 158 3.10 1.83 16.77
C LEU A 158 2.48 0.56 16.16
N PHE A 159 3.29 -0.28 15.53
CA PHE A 159 2.86 -1.45 14.76
C PHE A 159 3.41 -2.76 15.33
N ASN A 160 3.83 -2.76 16.60
CA ASN A 160 4.29 -3.96 17.29
C ASN A 160 3.11 -4.81 17.75
N SER A 161 3.17 -6.11 17.43
CA SER A 161 2.25 -7.12 17.95
C SER A 161 2.98 -8.44 18.08
N SER A 162 2.58 -9.26 19.05
CA SER A 162 3.04 -10.65 19.17
C SER A 162 2.19 -11.64 18.36
N ALA A 163 1.10 -11.16 17.75
CA ALA A 163 0.17 -11.99 17.00
C ALA A 163 0.43 -11.88 15.49
N LYS A 164 -0.37 -11.15 14.72
CA LYS A 164 -0.31 -11.20 13.25
C LYS A 164 0.11 -9.87 12.66
N ILE A 165 1.21 -9.86 11.92
CA ILE A 165 1.65 -8.70 11.14
C ILE A 165 1.83 -9.15 9.69
N ILE A 166 1.15 -8.50 8.75
CA ILE A 166 1.28 -8.75 7.32
C ILE A 166 1.70 -7.44 6.64
N LEU A 167 2.86 -7.48 5.97
CA LEU A 167 3.40 -6.38 5.18
C LEU A 167 2.92 -6.51 3.74
N ASN A 168 2.40 -5.42 3.17
CA ASN A 168 1.76 -5.41 1.87
C ASN A 168 0.70 -6.51 1.66
N PRO A 169 -0.32 -6.62 2.54
CA PRO A 169 -1.35 -7.63 2.36
C PRO A 169 -2.12 -7.43 1.05
N THR A 170 -2.51 -8.55 0.47
CA THR A 170 -3.38 -8.63 -0.72
C THR A 170 -4.56 -9.56 -0.44
N TRP A 171 -5.53 -9.55 -1.33
CA TRP A 171 -6.68 -10.47 -1.32
C TRP A 171 -6.76 -11.16 -2.69
N PRO A 172 -5.95 -12.19 -2.95
CA PRO A 172 -5.68 -12.67 -4.30
C PRO A 172 -6.94 -12.96 -5.12
N LYS A 173 -7.99 -13.55 -4.51
CA LYS A 173 -9.23 -13.88 -5.23
C LYS A 173 -10.12 -12.67 -5.40
N ALA A 174 -10.36 -11.90 -4.33
CA ALA A 174 -11.23 -10.73 -4.38
C ALA A 174 -10.61 -9.61 -5.21
N ALA A 175 -9.32 -9.33 -5.03
CA ALA A 175 -8.59 -8.29 -5.75
C ALA A 175 -8.53 -8.56 -7.27
N PHE A 176 -8.70 -9.82 -7.70
CA PHE A 176 -8.83 -10.16 -9.11
C PHE A 176 -9.95 -9.38 -9.80
N LEU A 177 -11.08 -9.15 -9.10
CA LEU A 177 -12.24 -8.38 -9.58
C LEU A 177 -11.92 -6.93 -9.95
N VAL A 178 -10.93 -6.35 -9.29
CA VAL A 178 -10.54 -4.94 -9.48
C VAL A 178 -9.16 -4.82 -10.12
N ARG A 179 -8.64 -5.92 -10.67
CA ARG A 179 -7.34 -6.02 -11.34
C ARG A 179 -6.12 -5.76 -10.45
N GLY A 180 -6.29 -5.98 -9.14
CA GLY A 180 -5.23 -5.88 -8.15
C GLY A 180 -5.52 -4.84 -7.07
N ALA A 181 -5.16 -5.18 -5.85
CA ALA A 181 -5.24 -4.34 -4.67
C ALA A 181 -4.22 -4.84 -3.65
N ASP A 182 -3.38 -3.92 -3.22
CA ASP A 182 -2.40 -4.06 -2.16
C ASP A 182 -2.62 -2.89 -1.18
N SER A 183 -2.75 -3.20 0.11
CA SER A 183 -2.71 -2.20 1.19
C SER A 183 -1.33 -2.25 1.85
N ASP A 184 -0.97 -1.25 2.65
CA ASP A 184 0.41 -1.16 3.15
C ASP A 184 0.70 -2.12 4.34
N LEU A 185 -0.26 -2.27 5.27
CA LEU A 185 -0.02 -3.02 6.51
C LEU A 185 -1.31 -3.58 7.12
N ILE A 186 -1.22 -4.79 7.68
CA ILE A 186 -2.17 -5.31 8.67
C ILE A 186 -1.40 -5.64 9.96
N VAL A 187 -1.90 -5.16 11.10
CA VAL A 187 -1.47 -5.54 12.45
C VAL A 187 -2.70 -6.04 13.20
N ASP A 188 -2.73 -7.32 13.53
CA ASP A 188 -3.86 -8.03 14.13
C ASP A 188 -5.15 -7.84 13.32
N ASP A 189 -6.08 -7.04 13.83
CA ASP A 189 -7.38 -6.70 13.22
C ASP A 189 -7.43 -5.29 12.62
N LEU A 190 -6.30 -4.58 12.63
CA LEU A 190 -6.14 -3.23 12.10
C LEU A 190 -5.48 -3.27 10.72
N LEU A 191 -6.15 -2.72 9.72
CA LEU A 191 -5.55 -2.40 8.43
C LEU A 191 -5.10 -0.93 8.42
N VAL A 192 -3.87 -0.68 7.99
CA VAL A 192 -3.28 0.66 7.90
C VAL A 192 -2.84 0.97 6.47
N ASP A 193 -3.18 2.16 6.03
CA ASP A 193 -2.70 2.77 4.78
C ASP A 193 -1.82 3.98 5.12
N PHE A 194 -0.68 4.12 4.45
CA PHE A 194 0.32 5.14 4.70
C PHE A 194 0.11 6.33 3.76
N LYS A 195 0.08 7.54 4.33
CA LYS A 195 -0.15 8.77 3.59
C LYS A 195 0.92 9.81 3.89
N THR A 196 1.85 9.95 2.96
CA THR A 196 2.84 11.03 2.95
C THR A 196 2.26 12.27 2.27
N VAL A 197 1.57 13.11 3.04
CA VAL A 197 0.80 14.28 2.52
C VAL A 197 1.18 15.57 3.24
N LYS A 198 1.01 16.71 2.57
CA LYS A 198 1.34 18.04 3.14
C LYS A 198 0.25 18.62 4.04
N LYS A 199 -0.98 18.09 3.95
CA LYS A 199 -2.14 18.55 4.72
C LYS A 199 -2.73 17.39 5.49
N LEU A 200 -2.88 17.56 6.80
CA LEU A 200 -3.52 16.58 7.66
C LEU A 200 -5.04 16.67 7.46
N SER A 201 -5.59 15.68 6.77
CA SER A 201 -7.04 15.56 6.61
C SER A 201 -7.45 14.17 6.16
N LEU A 202 -8.56 13.68 6.70
CA LEU A 202 -9.25 12.51 6.17
C LEU A 202 -9.99 12.86 4.87
N GLU A 203 -9.30 12.77 3.74
CA GLU A 203 -9.92 12.96 2.43
C GLU A 203 -10.91 11.83 2.09
N ARG A 204 -11.94 12.13 1.29
CA ARG A 204 -12.93 11.12 0.90
C ARG A 204 -12.30 9.96 0.11
N ARG A 205 -11.28 10.24 -0.71
CA ARG A 205 -10.57 9.21 -1.46
C ARG A 205 -9.82 8.24 -0.55
N TYR A 206 -9.28 8.68 0.58
CA TYR A 206 -8.56 7.81 1.51
C TYR A 206 -9.51 6.87 2.22
N LEU A 207 -10.65 7.40 2.69
CA LEU A 207 -11.71 6.56 3.25
C LEU A 207 -12.23 5.54 2.23
N ASN A 208 -12.51 5.97 0.98
CA ASN A 208 -12.97 5.04 -0.04
C ASN A 208 -11.93 3.94 -0.34
N GLN A 209 -10.63 4.27 -0.29
CA GLN A 209 -9.55 3.31 -0.46
C GLN A 209 -9.55 2.28 0.68
N LEU A 210 -9.58 2.72 1.94
CA LEU A 210 -9.71 1.84 3.12
C LEU A 210 -10.97 0.97 3.07
N MET A 211 -12.12 1.55 2.71
CA MET A 211 -13.36 0.77 2.58
C MET A 211 -13.32 -0.19 1.40
N GLY A 212 -12.58 0.13 0.34
CA GLY A 212 -12.32 -0.78 -0.76
C GLY A 212 -11.51 -2.00 -0.30
N TYR A 213 -10.44 -1.79 0.47
CA TYR A 213 -9.66 -2.87 1.08
C TYR A 213 -10.51 -3.73 2.02
N TYR A 214 -11.29 -3.10 2.90
CA TYR A 214 -12.22 -3.81 3.78
C TYR A 214 -13.25 -4.64 2.99
N THR A 215 -13.81 -4.08 1.92
CA THR A 215 -14.77 -4.80 1.06
C THR A 215 -14.11 -6.02 0.43
N LEU A 216 -12.88 -5.88 -0.09
CA LEU A 216 -12.13 -7.01 -0.65
C LEU A 216 -11.78 -8.05 0.43
N SER A 217 -11.45 -7.63 1.66
CA SER A 217 -11.17 -8.58 2.74
C SER A 217 -12.38 -9.41 3.12
N VAL A 218 -13.58 -8.81 3.15
CA VAL A 218 -14.82 -9.55 3.42
C VAL A 218 -15.14 -10.51 2.28
N ILE A 219 -14.94 -10.12 1.01
CA ILE A 219 -15.12 -11.02 -0.13
C ILE A 219 -14.12 -12.19 -0.05
N GLU A 220 -12.86 -11.93 0.29
CA GLU A 220 -11.84 -12.98 0.44
C GLU A 220 -12.22 -13.97 1.55
N GLN A 221 -12.72 -13.49 2.70
CA GLN A 221 -13.21 -14.32 3.81
C GLN A 221 -14.34 -15.27 3.39
N MET A 222 -15.17 -14.87 2.42
CA MET A 222 -16.21 -15.74 1.87
C MET A 222 -15.65 -16.85 0.96
N LEU A 223 -14.44 -16.67 0.42
CA LEU A 223 -13.81 -17.53 -0.58
C LEU A 223 -12.65 -18.36 -0.04
N GLU A 224 -12.09 -17.97 1.10
CA GLU A 224 -10.94 -18.62 1.73
C GLU A 224 -11.12 -18.68 3.25
N LYS A 225 -10.72 -19.83 3.81
CA LYS A 225 -10.63 -20.01 5.25
C LYS A 225 -9.35 -19.35 5.77
N ASP A 226 -9.30 -19.01 7.06
CA ASP A 226 -8.11 -18.49 7.75
C ASP A 226 -7.58 -17.11 7.27
N THR A 227 -8.49 -16.26 6.81
CA THR A 227 -8.25 -14.85 6.51
C THR A 227 -8.36 -13.98 7.77
N VAL A 228 -7.85 -12.73 7.70
CA VAL A 228 -7.95 -11.79 8.82
C VAL A 228 -9.31 -11.11 8.81
N GLU A 229 -10.00 -11.13 9.97
CA GLU A 229 -11.17 -10.31 10.22
C GLU A 229 -10.73 -8.90 10.63
N LEU A 230 -10.93 -7.93 9.74
CA LEU A 230 -10.62 -6.53 10.01
C LEU A 230 -11.74 -5.89 10.85
N LYS A 231 -11.36 -5.30 11.98
CA LYS A 231 -12.29 -4.60 12.89
C LYS A 231 -11.98 -3.11 12.97
N ARG A 232 -10.75 -2.73 12.67
CA ARG A 232 -10.27 -1.35 12.69
C ARG A 232 -9.58 -1.01 11.39
N LEU A 233 -9.69 0.23 10.98
CA LEU A 233 -9.02 0.77 9.82
C LEU A 233 -8.27 2.05 10.23
N GLY A 234 -7.12 2.30 9.62
CA GLY A 234 -6.32 3.45 9.98
C GLY A 234 -5.51 4.04 8.84
N ILE A 235 -5.09 5.28 9.05
CA ILE A 235 -4.16 5.99 8.17
C ILE A 235 -2.97 6.45 9.00
N TYR A 236 -1.77 6.07 8.58
CA TYR A 236 -0.54 6.66 9.11
C TYR A 236 -0.13 7.87 8.28
N PHE A 237 -0.22 9.07 8.86
CA PHE A 237 0.17 10.30 8.19
C PHE A 237 1.66 10.58 8.40
N SER A 238 2.50 10.05 7.50
CA SER A 238 3.97 10.00 7.63
C SER A 238 4.62 11.34 7.98
N ARG A 239 4.15 12.46 7.38
CA ARG A 239 4.74 13.80 7.63
C ARG A 239 4.33 14.43 8.97
N PHE A 240 3.34 13.84 9.63
CA PHE A 240 2.80 14.27 10.92
C PHE A 240 3.17 13.25 12.03
N GLY A 241 3.68 12.07 11.65
CA GLY A 241 4.05 11.02 12.61
C GLY A 241 2.88 10.54 13.46
N VAL A 242 1.67 10.51 12.90
CA VAL A 242 0.43 10.18 13.63
C VAL A 242 -0.36 9.10 12.92
N LEU A 243 -0.83 8.13 13.70
CA LEU A 243 -1.76 7.10 13.29
C LEU A 243 -3.18 7.54 13.68
N TYR A 244 -4.06 7.65 12.69
CA TYR A 244 -5.49 7.85 12.90
C TYR A 244 -6.21 6.52 12.68
N GLU A 245 -7.02 6.10 13.65
CA GLU A 245 -7.80 4.85 13.59
C GLU A 245 -9.29 5.13 13.80
N PHE A 246 -10.13 4.23 13.28
CA PHE A 246 -11.55 4.16 13.57
C PHE A 246 -12.03 2.71 13.47
N ASN A 247 -13.09 2.38 14.20
CA ASN A 247 -13.70 1.06 14.12
C ASN A 247 -14.54 0.95 12.84
N VAL A 248 -14.57 -0.23 12.24
CA VAL A 248 -15.39 -0.52 11.05
C VAL A 248 -16.88 -0.24 11.32
N GLU A 249 -17.35 -0.55 12.52
CA GLU A 249 -18.75 -0.33 12.94
C GLU A 249 -19.18 1.15 12.92
N GLU A 250 -18.24 2.10 13.00
CA GLU A 250 -18.55 3.53 12.90
C GLU A 250 -19.00 3.94 11.49
N VAL A 251 -18.62 3.16 10.49
CA VAL A 251 -18.80 3.51 9.07
C VAL A 251 -19.51 2.43 8.24
N VAL A 252 -19.73 1.23 8.79
CA VAL A 252 -20.43 0.14 8.10
C VAL A 252 -21.75 -0.15 8.79
N ASN A 253 -22.83 -0.06 8.02
CA ASN A 253 -24.11 -0.63 8.43
C ASN A 253 -24.16 -2.11 8.04
N PHE A 254 -23.90 -3.00 9.01
CA PHE A 254 -23.82 -4.45 8.77
C PHE A 254 -25.13 -5.07 8.26
N GLU A 255 -26.30 -4.47 8.52
CA GLU A 255 -27.57 -4.95 7.98
C GLU A 255 -27.69 -4.66 6.47
N ALA A 256 -27.18 -3.51 6.03
CA ALA A 256 -27.22 -3.09 4.63
C ALA A 256 -26.03 -3.61 3.80
N PHE A 257 -24.90 -3.91 4.47
CA PHE A 257 -23.64 -4.25 3.83
C PHE A 257 -23.69 -5.45 2.88
N PRO A 258 -24.45 -6.54 3.14
CA PRO A 258 -24.57 -7.64 2.18
C PRO A 258 -25.09 -7.20 0.80
N LYS A 259 -26.05 -6.28 0.75
CA LYS A 259 -26.56 -5.73 -0.52
C LYS A 259 -25.51 -4.86 -1.23
N PHE A 260 -24.68 -4.16 -0.46
CA PHE A 260 -23.54 -3.43 -1.02
C PHE A 260 -22.49 -4.38 -1.60
N LEU A 261 -22.18 -5.49 -0.92
CA LEU A 261 -21.24 -6.50 -1.41
C LEU A 261 -21.69 -7.10 -2.75
N GLU A 262 -22.97 -7.48 -2.85
CA GLU A 262 -23.55 -7.98 -4.11
C GLU A 262 -23.39 -6.95 -5.25
N TRP A 263 -23.72 -5.69 -4.99
CA TRP A 263 -23.54 -4.60 -5.95
C TRP A 263 -22.07 -4.40 -6.32
N PHE A 264 -21.16 -4.40 -5.34
CA PHE A 264 -19.73 -4.20 -5.56
C PHE A 264 -19.16 -5.29 -6.44
N ILE A 265 -19.48 -6.56 -6.15
CA ILE A 265 -19.04 -7.70 -6.95
C ILE A 265 -19.56 -7.56 -8.38
N ALA A 266 -20.86 -7.37 -8.57
CA ALA A 266 -21.45 -7.25 -9.91
C ALA A 266 -20.82 -6.10 -10.71
N ARG A 267 -20.63 -4.93 -10.08
CA ARG A 267 -20.06 -3.76 -10.74
C ARG A 267 -18.57 -3.92 -11.04
N ALA A 268 -17.81 -4.55 -10.16
CA ALA A 268 -16.39 -4.85 -10.37
C ALA A 268 -16.20 -5.89 -11.50
N GLN A 269 -17.10 -6.88 -11.60
CA GLN A 269 -17.11 -7.84 -12.69
C GLN A 269 -17.36 -7.16 -14.05
N GLU A 270 -18.34 -6.26 -14.12
CA GLU A 270 -18.61 -5.47 -15.33
C GLU A 270 -17.40 -4.60 -15.71
N TYR A 271 -16.79 -3.93 -14.74
CA TYR A 271 -15.62 -3.08 -14.97
C TYR A 271 -14.40 -3.86 -15.48
N SER A 272 -14.11 -5.01 -14.86
CA SER A 272 -12.89 -5.76 -15.15
C SER A 272 -13.04 -6.77 -16.28
N GLY A 273 -14.27 -7.21 -16.57
CA GLY A 273 -14.57 -8.35 -17.42
C GLY A 273 -14.18 -9.69 -16.78
N ARG A 274 -14.01 -9.74 -15.45
CA ARG A 274 -13.57 -10.91 -14.69
C ARG A 274 -14.65 -11.36 -13.75
N THR A 275 -14.84 -12.67 -13.61
CA THR A 275 -15.74 -13.28 -12.63
C THR A 275 -14.96 -13.76 -11.41
N LEU A 276 -15.65 -13.89 -10.26
CA LEU A 276 -15.09 -14.65 -9.14
C LEU A 276 -14.98 -16.10 -9.59
N ILE A 277 -13.77 -16.66 -9.56
CA ILE A 277 -13.58 -18.09 -9.83
C ILE A 277 -14.09 -18.83 -8.60
N SER A 278 -15.10 -19.69 -8.77
CA SER A 278 -15.53 -20.57 -7.69
C SER A 278 -14.38 -21.52 -7.33
N LEU A 279 -14.29 -21.92 -6.07
CA LEU A 279 -13.29 -22.87 -5.53
C LEU A 279 -13.19 -24.22 -6.27
N HIS A 280 -13.99 -24.48 -7.31
CA HIS A 280 -13.99 -25.73 -8.08
C HIS A 280 -13.20 -25.71 -9.40
N GLU A 281 -12.68 -24.57 -9.85
CA GLU A 281 -12.00 -24.50 -11.16
C GLU A 281 -10.48 -24.26 -11.10
N CYS A 282 -9.90 -24.13 -9.90
CA CYS A 282 -8.44 -23.98 -9.74
C CYS A 282 -7.71 -25.28 -9.33
N ALA A 283 -8.42 -26.41 -9.32
CA ALA A 283 -7.84 -27.75 -9.14
C ALA A 283 -7.94 -28.54 -10.46
N SER A 284 -7.29 -28.04 -11.51
CA SER A 284 -7.01 -28.78 -12.75
C SER A 284 -5.77 -28.23 -13.42
#